data_AF-A0A0Z8KG09-F1
#
_entry.id   AF-A0A0Z8KG09-F1
#
_cell.length_a   1.000
_cell.length_b   1.000
_cell.length_c   1.000
_cell.angle_alpha   90.00
_cell.angle_beta   90.00
_cell.angle_gamma   90.00
#
_symmetry.space_group_name_H-M   'P 1'
#
loop_
_entity.id
_entity.type
_entity.pdbx_description
1 polymer ?
#
loop_
_entity_poly.entity_id
_entity_poly.type
_entity_poly.pdbx_seq_one_letter_code
_entity_poly.pdbx_strand_id
1 'polypeptide(L)'
;MKETVKFTVSLNLVLLAVMTILYMVYQIGYKIAKHEQQPVIIYRVDNAGTEMFGKVTSKDVIDRHYYVEVKPYGKFLVTREQYEEIEIGQEMPEYLKGRGS
;
A
#
# COMPACT_ATOMS: atom_id res chain seq x y z
N MET A 1 -16.15 58.36 2.58
CA MET A 1 -17.11 57.27 2.31
C MET A 1 -16.68 56.37 1.15
N LYS A 2 -16.44 56.90 -0.07
CA LYS A 2 -16.04 56.08 -1.24
C LYS A 2 -14.73 55.31 -1.06
N GLU A 3 -13.69 55.92 -0.48
CA GLU A 3 -12.40 55.27 -0.24
C GLU A 3 -12.46 54.16 0.80
N THR A 4 -13.23 54.36 1.88
CA THR A 4 -13.49 53.33 2.89
C THR A 4 -14.20 52.11 2.28
N VAL A 5 -15.18 52.34 1.42
CA VAL A 5 -15.91 51.26 0.72
C VAL A 5 -14.99 50.47 -0.21
N LYS A 6 -14.15 51.16 -1.01
CA LYS A 6 -13.17 50.49 -1.87
C LYS A 6 -12.19 49.63 -1.07
N PHE A 7 -11.68 50.15 0.04
CA PHE A 7 -10.79 49.42 0.94
C PHE A 7 -11.47 48.16 1.52
N THR A 8 -12.69 48.30 2.04
CA THR A 8 -13.46 47.16 2.57
C THR A 8 -13.73 46.09 1.52
N VAL A 9 -14.10 46.49 0.30
CA VAL A 9 -14.31 45.54 -0.81
C VAL A 9 -13.00 44.83 -1.17
N SER A 10 -11.89 45.56 -1.30
CA SER A 10 -10.58 44.94 -1.60
C SER A 10 -10.14 43.96 -0.52
N LEU A 11 -10.37 44.27 0.76
CA LEU A 11 -10.01 43.39 1.89
C LEU A 11 -10.82 42.09 1.87
N ASN A 12 -12.13 42.17 1.61
CA ASN A 12 -12.98 40.99 1.49
C ASN A 12 -12.58 40.11 0.29
N LEU A 13 -12.16 40.72 -0.81
CA LEU A 13 -11.74 40.01 -2.02
C LEU A 13 -10.45 39.21 -1.78
N VAL A 14 -9.50 39.80 -1.05
CA VAL A 14 -8.28 39.10 -0.61
C VAL A 14 -8.62 37.97 0.37
N LEU A 15 -9.51 38.21 1.33
CA LEU A 15 -9.92 37.18 2.29
C LEU A 15 -10.59 35.99 1.59
N LEU A 16 -11.46 36.26 0.61
CA LEU A 16 -12.09 35.22 -0.20
C LEU A 16 -11.04 34.40 -0.95
N ALA A 17 -10.09 35.06 -1.62
CA ALA A 17 -9.02 34.38 -2.34
C ALA A 17 -8.20 33.46 -1.43
N VAL A 18 -7.83 33.94 -0.23
CA VAL A 18 -7.11 33.13 0.77
C VAL A 18 -7.95 31.92 1.20
N MET A 19 -9.23 32.12 1.50
CA MET A 19 -10.13 31.02 1.88
C MET A 19 -10.29 29.98 0.77
N THR A 20 -10.35 30.39 -0.50
CA THR A 20 -10.41 29.44 -1.63
C THR A 20 -9.14 28.61 -1.78
N ILE A 21 -7.97 29.21 -1.58
CA ILE A 21 -6.68 28.51 -1.64
C ILE A 21 -6.58 27.50 -0.49
N LEU A 22 -6.93 27.90 0.73
CA LEU A 22 -6.94 27.01 1.90
C LEU A 22 -7.87 25.81 1.69
N TYR A 23 -9.06 26.05 1.16
CA TYR A 23 -10.01 24.98 0.84
C TYR A 23 -9.45 24.02 -0.23
N MET A 24 -8.79 24.55 -1.27
CA MET A 24 -8.16 23.75 -2.32
C MET A 24 -7.06 22.85 -1.75
N VAL A 25 -6.19 23.39 -0.90
CA VAL A 25 -5.11 22.62 -0.23
C VAL A 25 -5.70 21.52 0.65
N TYR A 26 -6.74 21.82 1.42
CA TYR A 26 -7.43 20.82 2.25
C TYR A 26 -8.01 19.67 1.41
N GLN A 27 -8.68 19.98 0.30
CA GLN A 27 -9.26 18.97 -0.59
C GLN A 27 -8.20 18.08 -1.22
N ILE A 28 -7.06 18.64 -1.63
CA ILE A 28 -5.94 17.87 -2.19
C ILE A 28 -5.35 16.94 -1.13
N GLY A 29 -5.07 17.46 0.07
CA GLY A 29 -4.55 16.64 1.17
C GLY A 29 -5.48 15.50 1.57
N TYR A 30 -6.79 15.77 1.67
CA TYR A 30 -7.79 14.75 1.98
C TYR A 30 -7.85 13.65 0.90
N LYS A 31 -7.80 14.02 -0.38
CA LYS A 31 -7.78 13.04 -1.48
C LYS A 31 -6.53 12.18 -1.46
N ILE A 32 -5.35 12.77 -1.24
CA ILE A 32 -4.09 12.01 -1.16
C ILE A 32 -4.16 10.99 -0.02
N ALA A 33 -4.52 11.43 1.19
CA ALA A 33 -4.64 10.53 2.35
C ALA A 33 -5.66 9.40 2.12
N LYS A 34 -6.77 9.68 1.43
CA LYS A 34 -7.78 8.66 1.09
C LYS A 34 -7.29 7.68 0.02
N HIS A 35 -6.48 8.12 -0.94
CA HIS A 35 -5.93 7.27 -2.00
C HIS A 35 -4.75 6.40 -1.54
N GLU A 36 -4.02 6.82 -0.50
CA GLU A 36 -3.00 5.97 0.14
C GLU A 36 -3.61 4.74 0.82
N GLN A 37 -4.87 4.81 1.26
CA GLN A 37 -5.59 3.67 1.80
C GLN A 37 -6.19 2.81 0.68
N GLN A 38 -5.35 2.15 -0.10
CA GLN A 38 -5.81 1.16 -1.06
C GLN A 38 -6.42 -0.03 -0.30
N PRO A 39 -7.72 -0.36 -0.50
CA PRO A 39 -8.33 -1.47 0.20
C PRO A 39 -7.71 -2.79 -0.28
N VAL A 40 -7.10 -3.54 0.65
CA VAL A 40 -6.58 -4.88 0.35
C VAL A 40 -7.75 -5.87 0.40
N ILE A 41 -8.10 -6.46 -0.74
CA ILE A 41 -9.06 -7.56 -0.79
C ILE A 41 -8.29 -8.86 -0.55
N ILE A 42 -8.51 -9.48 0.61
CA ILE A 42 -7.89 -10.76 0.97
C ILE A 42 -8.88 -11.88 0.63
N TYR A 43 -8.59 -12.65 -0.42
CA TYR A 43 -9.33 -13.88 -0.71
C TYR A 43 -8.82 -15.01 0.17
N ARG A 44 -9.63 -15.41 1.16
CA ARG A 44 -9.37 -16.61 1.95
C ARG A 44 -9.78 -17.83 1.13
N VAL A 45 -8.80 -18.50 0.53
CA VAL A 45 -8.99 -19.85 -0.05
C VAL A 45 -9.07 -20.89 1.07
N ASP A 46 -10.07 -21.75 1.00
CA ASP A 46 -10.33 -22.86 1.90
C ASP A 46 -9.56 -24.12 1.46
N ASN A 47 -8.23 -24.06 1.52
CA ASN A 47 -7.37 -25.25 1.33
C ASN A 47 -7.45 -26.21 2.54
N ALA A 48 -8.63 -26.43 3.12
CA ALA A 48 -8.81 -27.32 4.25
C ALA A 48 -8.53 -28.77 3.82
N GLY A 49 -7.48 -29.37 4.41
CA GLY A 49 -7.13 -30.77 4.17
C GLY A 49 -6.12 -31.05 3.05
N THR A 50 -5.46 -30.02 2.49
CA THR A 50 -4.39 -30.22 1.49
C THR A 50 -3.12 -29.44 1.88
N GLU A 51 -1.98 -30.12 1.89
CA GLU A 51 -0.67 -29.50 2.07
C GLU A 51 -0.31 -28.68 0.84
N MET A 52 0.29 -27.51 1.04
CA MET A 52 0.81 -26.73 -0.08
C MET A 52 2.03 -27.42 -0.68
N PHE A 53 2.05 -27.59 -2.00
CA PHE A 53 3.15 -28.23 -2.72
C PHE A 53 3.54 -27.38 -3.94
N GLY A 54 4.83 -27.41 -4.27
CA GLY A 54 5.31 -26.67 -5.43
C GLY A 54 6.79 -26.37 -5.31
N LYS A 55 7.32 -25.76 -6.36
CA LYS A 55 8.69 -25.27 -6.41
C LYS A 55 8.68 -23.75 -6.38
N VAL A 56 9.74 -23.20 -5.80
CA VAL A 56 10.02 -21.77 -5.83
C VAL A 56 10.27 -21.35 -7.28
N THR A 57 9.51 -20.38 -7.77
CA THR A 57 9.56 -19.93 -9.16
C THR A 57 10.25 -18.58 -9.32
N SER A 58 10.20 -17.73 -8.30
CA SER A 58 10.84 -16.41 -8.34
C SER A 58 11.17 -15.93 -6.93
N LYS A 59 12.02 -14.89 -6.88
CA LYS A 59 12.49 -14.24 -5.66
C LYS A 59 12.54 -12.74 -5.93
N ASP A 60 11.96 -11.96 -5.03
CA ASP A 60 11.87 -10.50 -5.15
C ASP A 60 12.24 -9.80 -3.85
N VAL A 61 12.72 -8.55 -3.97
CA VAL A 61 12.93 -7.64 -2.84
C VAL A 61 12.20 -6.33 -3.12
N ILE A 62 11.25 -5.97 -2.26
CA ILE A 62 10.42 -4.76 -2.40
C ILE A 62 10.48 -4.03 -1.07
N ASP A 63 10.90 -2.76 -1.07
CA ASP A 63 10.99 -1.92 0.15
C ASP A 63 11.67 -2.61 1.33
N ARG A 64 12.79 -3.30 1.07
CA ARG A 64 13.59 -4.07 2.07
C ARG A 64 12.88 -5.30 2.65
N HIS A 65 11.74 -5.68 2.11
CA HIS A 65 11.05 -6.93 2.41
C HIS A 65 11.42 -7.99 1.37
N TYR A 66 11.60 -9.23 1.82
CA TYR A 66 12.09 -10.33 0.99
C TYR A 66 10.95 -11.28 0.68
N TYR A 67 10.79 -11.63 -0.60
CA TYR A 67 9.68 -12.44 -1.07
C TYR A 67 10.17 -13.64 -1.88
N VAL A 68 9.48 -14.75 -1.70
CA VAL A 68 9.66 -15.96 -2.50
C VAL A 68 8.33 -16.35 -3.12
N GLU A 69 8.29 -16.65 -4.42
CA GLU A 69 7.06 -17.00 -5.10
C GLU A 69 6.96 -18.51 -5.35
N VAL A 70 5.78 -19.06 -5.04
CA VAL A 70 5.36 -20.39 -5.48
C VAL A 70 4.13 -20.19 -6.36
N LYS A 71 4.27 -20.31 -7.68
CA LYS A 71 3.29 -19.86 -8.68
C LYS A 71 1.80 -20.19 -8.40
N PRO A 72 1.43 -21.39 -7.91
CA PRO A 72 0.05 -21.69 -7.53
C PRO A 72 -0.50 -20.91 -6.31
N TYR A 73 0.38 -20.41 -5.44
CA TYR A 73 0.01 -19.78 -4.15
C TYR A 73 0.41 -18.30 -4.05
N GLY A 74 1.30 -17.83 -4.91
CA GLY A 74 1.78 -16.45 -4.93
C GLY A 74 3.05 -16.22 -4.12
N LYS A 75 3.23 -14.98 -3.64
CA LYS A 75 4.45 -14.53 -2.96
C LYS A 75 4.32 -14.65 -1.44
N PHE A 76 5.33 -15.26 -0.83
CA PHE A 76 5.48 -15.42 0.61
C PHE A 76 6.51 -14.41 1.11
N LEU A 77 6.16 -13.67 2.16
CA LEU A 77 7.10 -12.83 2.88
C LEU A 77 7.99 -13.72 3.76
N VAL A 78 9.30 -13.55 3.67
CA VAL A 78 10.29 -14.32 4.44
C VAL A 78 11.33 -13.39 5.05
N THR A 79 12.13 -13.91 5.98
CA THR A 79 13.30 -13.17 6.47
C THR A 79 14.39 -13.10 5.41
N ARG A 80 15.37 -12.21 5.60
CA ARG A 80 16.50 -12.11 4.68
C ARG A 80 17.29 -13.42 4.62
N GLU A 81 17.50 -14.04 5.77
CA GLU A 81 18.28 -15.28 5.91
C GLU A 81 17.59 -16.41 5.14
N GLN A 82 16.27 -16.56 5.33
CA GLN A 82 15.46 -17.52 4.57
C GLN A 82 15.49 -17.23 3.07
N TYR A 83 15.40 -15.95 2.68
CA TYR A 83 15.51 -15.56 1.30
C TYR A 83 16.87 -15.95 0.72
N GLU A 84 17.98 -15.71 1.41
CA GLU A 84 19.32 -16.09 0.93
C GLU A 84 19.49 -17.62 0.84
N GLU A 85 18.88 -18.36 1.77
CA GLU A 85 18.92 -19.83 1.81
C GLU A 85 18.11 -20.51 0.68
N ILE A 86 16.94 -19.96 0.34
CA ILE A 86 16.03 -20.59 -0.63
C ILE A 86 16.49 -20.35 -2.07
N GLU A 87 16.58 -21.42 -2.87
CA GLU A 87 16.90 -21.35 -4.29
C GLU A 87 15.68 -21.43 -5.22
N ILE A 88 15.77 -20.83 -6.41
CA ILE A 88 14.75 -21.01 -7.45
C ILE A 88 14.80 -22.46 -7.95
N GLY A 89 13.64 -23.12 -8.02
CA GLY A 89 13.51 -24.53 -8.36
C GLY A 89 13.56 -25.47 -7.16
N GLN A 90 13.89 -24.97 -5.97
CA GLN A 90 13.80 -25.71 -4.71
C GLN A 90 12.33 -26.03 -4.39
N GLU A 91 12.10 -27.19 -3.76
CA GLU A 91 10.77 -27.47 -3.20
C GLU A 91 10.39 -26.45 -2.12
N MET A 92 9.09 -26.18 -2.03
CA MET A 92 8.53 -25.28 -1.03
C MET A 92 8.96 -25.72 0.38
N PRO A 93 9.61 -24.85 1.17
CA PRO A 93 9.99 -25.18 2.54
C PRO A 93 8.79 -25.49 3.44
N GLU A 94 8.94 -26.45 4.36
CA GLU A 94 7.86 -26.90 5.25
C GLU A 94 7.20 -25.76 6.06
N TYR A 95 8.00 -24.81 6.54
CA TYR A 95 7.49 -23.66 7.30
C TYR A 95 6.64 -22.69 6.45
N LEU A 96 6.72 -22.77 5.13
CA LEU A 96 5.81 -22.06 4.23
C LEU A 96 4.54 -22.86 3.92
N LYS A 97 4.55 -24.19 4.13
CA LYS A 97 3.41 -25.07 3.83
C LYS A 97 2.29 -24.99 4.87
N GLY A 98 2.62 -24.59 6.09
CA GLY A 98 1.68 -24.49 7.20
C GLY A 98 0.88 -23.18 7.22
N ARG A 99 -0.34 -23.23 7.77
CA ARG A 99 -1.00 -22.02 8.30
C ARG A 99 -0.23 -21.58 9.55
N GLY A 100 0.05 -20.29 9.70
CA GLY A 100 0.35 -19.74 11.02
C GLY A 100 -0.78 -20.14 11.98
N SER A 101 -0.46 -20.82 13.08
CA SER A 101 -1.44 -21.25 14.07
C SER A 101 -2.12 -20.07 14.73
#